data_AF-A0A3B8U903-F1
#
_entry.id   AF-A0A3B8U903-F1
#
_cell.length_a   1.000
_cell.length_b   1.000
_cell.length_c   1.000
_cell.angle_alpha   90.00
_cell.angle_beta   90.00
_cell.angle_gamma   90.00
#
_symmetry.space_group_name_H-M   'P 1'
#
loop_
_entity.id
_entity.type
_entity.pdbx_description
1 polymer ?
#
loop_
_entity_poly.entity_id
_entity_poly.type
_entity_poly.pdbx_seq_one_letter_code
_entity_poly.pdbx_strand_id
1 'polypeptide(L)'
;MILGDVAPWRIWLIRLFVLLGPFGSLLTPYGFPRPFRAYYLLLPLLPLFFLKIGKRTLDVCLCFLPFFLYSFVSVAFLEIFGLQNEQDQFFRFCLLFCHVYFTLGAASQIVSYDQIRDLFALYFRSFFIVLGVGYLFFIGYYTDLIPLSFIERFSVLTQFGYGLLRFSPGSYPNEFGILCSFVLSVLILLIFSGQPLQPWGLSRLKLFLWIPLTVGALFLTTTRAAYISFAACFLYLFFQCSSKVKYLFLSGIAAVFLVLQRCGLSFSLSSFLQRIDEGSWGERYFVWLDAFHLFQEHRILGLGFSALSQLHNVYLSLFFELGILGSVILICSFGFYLLFFPPMQKEALFDTIRKIGLVHVFWFAASNHNLHHHLTWFIFFLCFYARSARTEILFFRGKKMFGEQSG
;
A
#
# COMPACT_ATOMS: atom_id res chain seq x y z
N MET A 1 -9.11 28.37 -20.43
CA MET A 1 -9.49 28.70 -19.03
C MET A 1 -8.37 28.20 -18.15
N ILE A 2 -7.81 29.10 -17.36
CA ILE A 2 -6.45 29.09 -16.77
C ILE A 2 -6.07 27.72 -16.20
N LEU A 3 -5.07 27.06 -16.82
CA LEU A 3 -4.22 26.08 -16.15
C LEU A 3 -3.53 26.83 -15.02
N GLY A 4 -4.18 26.86 -13.85
CA GLY A 4 -3.57 27.46 -12.67
C GLY A 4 -2.30 26.69 -12.39
N ASP A 5 -1.17 27.39 -12.32
CA ASP A 5 0.09 26.86 -11.81
C ASP A 5 -0.20 25.97 -10.61
N VAL A 6 0.29 24.73 -10.64
CA VAL A 6 0.20 23.84 -9.49
C VAL A 6 0.84 24.58 -8.33
N ALA A 7 0.00 25.01 -7.39
CA ALA A 7 0.48 25.83 -6.29
C ALA A 7 1.62 25.06 -5.59
N PRO A 8 2.83 25.63 -5.46
CA PRO A 8 4.02 24.87 -5.07
C PRO A 8 3.83 24.04 -3.80
N TRP A 9 3.03 24.54 -2.85
CA TRP A 9 2.70 23.86 -1.60
C TRP A 9 1.99 22.50 -1.78
N ARG A 10 1.23 22.28 -2.87
CA ARG A 10 0.57 20.98 -3.15
C ARG A 10 1.58 19.88 -3.40
N ILE A 11 2.60 20.16 -4.21
CA ILE A 11 3.69 19.22 -4.47
C ILE A 11 4.49 18.96 -3.19
N TRP A 12 4.69 19.98 -2.35
CA TRP A 12 5.31 19.81 -1.04
C TRP A 12 4.53 18.85 -0.14
N LEU A 13 3.20 18.95 -0.08
CA LEU A 13 2.37 18.02 0.69
C LEU A 13 2.46 16.58 0.17
N ILE A 14 2.50 16.37 -1.14
CA ILE A 14 2.69 15.04 -1.73
C ILE A 14 4.07 14.48 -1.35
N ARG A 15 5.12 15.30 -1.45
CA ARG A 15 6.47 14.92 -1.02
C ARG A 15 6.49 14.54 0.46
N LEU A 16 5.82 15.31 1.31
CA LEU A 16 5.75 15.04 2.74
C LEU A 16 5.00 13.72 3.03
N PHE A 17 3.90 13.42 2.31
CA PHE A 17 3.22 12.14 2.43
C PHE A 17 4.11 10.95 2.06
N VAL A 18 4.83 11.06 0.95
CA VAL A 18 5.77 10.01 0.47
C VAL A 18 6.97 9.87 1.41
N LEU A 19 7.45 10.98 1.98
CA LEU A 19 8.53 10.97 2.96
C LEU A 19 8.09 10.29 4.27
N LEU A 20 6.97 10.71 4.85
CA LEU A 20 6.49 10.25 6.17
C LEU A 20 5.93 8.83 6.15
N GLY A 21 5.53 8.32 4.99
CA GLY A 21 4.96 7.00 4.83
C GLY A 21 5.78 5.88 5.46
N PRO A 22 7.04 5.66 5.03
CA PRO A 22 7.92 4.64 5.62
C PRO A 22 8.24 4.86 7.11
N PHE A 23 8.24 6.10 7.60
CA PHE A 23 8.52 6.39 9.02
C PHE A 23 7.42 5.87 9.94
N GLY A 24 6.17 5.80 9.46
CA GLY A 24 5.04 5.32 10.23
C GLY A 24 4.95 5.99 11.61
N SER A 25 5.06 5.22 12.68
CA SER A 25 5.02 5.67 14.07
C SER A 25 6.33 6.24 14.62
N LEU A 26 7.49 6.09 13.94
CA LEU A 26 8.78 6.59 14.44
C LEU A 26 8.79 8.10 14.72
N LEU A 27 8.01 8.86 13.95
CA LEU A 27 7.91 10.32 14.07
C LEU A 27 6.59 10.77 14.71
N THR A 28 5.82 9.86 15.27
CA THR A 28 4.52 10.20 15.85
C THR A 28 4.73 10.83 17.22
N PRO A 29 4.16 12.01 17.51
CA PRO A 29 4.35 12.65 18.81
C PRO A 29 3.84 11.77 19.95
N TYR A 30 4.51 11.86 21.10
CA TYR A 30 4.08 11.18 22.32
C TYR A 30 2.67 11.62 22.72
N GLY A 31 1.81 10.66 23.07
CA GLY A 31 0.41 10.89 23.47
C GLY A 31 -0.63 10.70 22.36
N PHE A 32 -0.22 10.51 21.10
CA PHE A 32 -1.14 10.09 20.04
C PHE A 32 -1.46 8.59 20.16
N PRO A 33 -2.64 8.13 19.67
CA PRO A 33 -3.00 6.71 19.68
C PRO A 33 -1.91 5.86 19.00
N ARG A 34 -1.58 4.70 19.56
CA ARG A 34 -0.57 3.78 18.99
C ARG A 34 -0.76 3.43 17.51
N PRO A 35 -1.97 3.23 16.96
CA PRO A 35 -2.15 2.97 15.53
C PRO A 35 -1.96 4.22 14.65
N PHE A 36 -1.85 5.42 15.24
CA PHE A 36 -1.64 6.66 14.50
C PHE A 36 -0.28 6.65 13.80
N ARG A 37 -0.25 7.19 12.58
CA ARG A 37 0.93 7.23 11.72
C ARG A 37 1.32 8.68 11.48
N ALA A 38 2.61 8.96 11.35
CA ALA A 38 3.11 10.31 11.10
C ALA A 38 2.49 10.95 9.85
N TYR A 39 2.25 10.17 8.79
CA TYR A 39 1.61 10.69 7.58
C TYR A 39 0.13 11.09 7.79
N TYR A 40 -0.52 10.65 8.87
CA TYR A 40 -1.87 11.13 9.24
C TYR A 40 -1.85 12.58 9.74
N LEU A 41 -0.70 13.13 10.15
CA LEU A 41 -0.57 14.56 10.47
C LEU A 41 -0.86 15.46 9.26
N LEU A 42 -0.90 14.90 8.05
CA LEU A 42 -1.26 15.60 6.83
C LEU A 42 -2.77 15.65 6.58
N LEU A 43 -3.55 14.82 7.26
CA LEU A 43 -5.01 14.76 7.05
C LEU A 43 -5.71 16.09 7.31
N PRO A 44 -5.36 16.90 8.34
CA PRO A 44 -5.94 18.23 8.52
C PRO A 44 -5.67 19.20 7.35
N LEU A 45 -4.64 18.92 6.54
CA LEU A 45 -4.29 19.73 5.36
C LEU A 45 -5.03 19.26 4.10
N LEU A 46 -5.81 18.18 4.19
CA LEU A 46 -6.63 17.65 3.10
C LEU A 46 -7.53 18.71 2.45
N PRO A 47 -8.26 19.58 3.18
CA PRO A 47 -9.14 20.57 2.55
C PRO A 47 -8.39 21.53 1.63
N LEU A 48 -7.10 21.79 1.89
CA LEU A 48 -6.28 22.66 1.05
C LEU A 48 -6.20 22.11 -0.37
N PHE A 49 -6.01 20.79 -0.55
CA PHE A 49 -5.97 20.15 -1.88
C PHE A 49 -7.21 20.44 -2.72
N PHE A 50 -8.36 20.64 -2.07
CA PHE A 50 -9.66 20.83 -2.70
C PHE A 50 -10.12 22.28 -2.81
N LEU A 51 -9.34 23.27 -2.34
CA LEU A 51 -9.66 24.69 -2.53
C LEU A 51 -9.85 25.09 -4.01
N LYS A 52 -9.21 24.35 -4.91
CA LYS A 52 -9.51 24.38 -6.35
C LYS A 52 -9.60 22.95 -6.84
N ILE A 53 -10.82 22.44 -6.98
CA ILE A 53 -11.10 21.11 -7.52
C ILE A 53 -11.03 21.19 -9.05
N GLY A 54 -10.04 20.52 -9.63
CA GLY A 54 -10.01 20.34 -11.08
C GLY A 54 -11.15 19.43 -11.53
N LYS A 55 -11.67 19.62 -12.75
CA LYS A 55 -12.78 18.80 -13.29
C LYS A 55 -12.54 17.29 -13.14
N ARG A 56 -11.31 16.83 -13.42
CA ARG A 56 -10.93 15.42 -13.22
C ARG A 56 -11.07 14.98 -11.76
N THR A 57 -10.60 15.77 -10.80
CA THR A 57 -10.75 15.46 -9.38
C THR A 57 -12.23 15.34 -9.01
N LEU A 58 -13.06 16.27 -9.47
CA LEU A 58 -14.51 16.23 -9.27
C LEU A 58 -15.13 14.96 -9.89
N ASP A 59 -14.82 14.66 -11.15
CA ASP A 59 -15.40 13.50 -11.86
C ASP A 59 -15.03 12.19 -11.14
N VAL A 60 -13.82 12.08 -10.62
CA VAL A 60 -13.41 10.92 -9.83
C VAL A 60 -14.13 10.87 -8.48
N CYS A 61 -14.29 12.01 -7.80
CA CYS A 61 -15.08 12.08 -6.57
C CYS A 61 -16.52 11.60 -6.83
N LEU A 62 -17.10 11.96 -7.98
CA LEU A 62 -18.43 11.50 -8.39
C LEU A 62 -18.46 9.98 -8.67
N CYS A 63 -17.40 9.40 -9.24
CA CYS A 63 -17.33 7.94 -9.42
C CYS A 63 -17.39 7.16 -8.09
N PHE A 64 -16.78 7.68 -7.03
CA PHE A 64 -16.73 7.03 -5.72
C PHE A 64 -17.80 7.54 -4.74
N LEU A 65 -18.56 8.59 -5.08
CA LEU A 65 -19.62 9.14 -4.23
C LEU A 65 -20.66 8.09 -3.83
N PRO A 66 -21.17 7.21 -4.73
CA PRO A 66 -22.13 6.17 -4.34
C PRO A 66 -21.56 5.23 -3.26
N PHE A 67 -20.28 4.84 -3.40
CA PHE A 67 -19.61 4.01 -2.40
C PHE A 67 -19.52 4.72 -1.05
N PHE A 68 -19.09 5.99 -1.02
CA PHE A 68 -18.98 6.74 0.23
C PHE A 68 -20.32 7.00 0.90
N LEU A 69 -21.37 7.31 0.13
CA LEU A 69 -22.72 7.46 0.67
C LEU A 69 -23.21 6.15 1.27
N TYR A 70 -23.00 5.03 0.57
CA TYR A 70 -23.37 3.72 1.07
C TYR A 70 -22.63 3.37 2.37
N SER A 71 -21.30 3.52 2.39
CA SER A 71 -20.49 3.26 3.59
C SER A 71 -20.85 4.19 4.74
N PHE A 72 -21.17 5.47 4.47
CA PHE A 72 -21.62 6.40 5.50
C PHE A 72 -22.95 5.97 6.12
N VAL A 73 -23.95 5.67 5.29
CA VAL A 73 -25.27 5.19 5.76
C VAL A 73 -25.11 3.89 6.54
N SER A 74 -24.24 3.00 6.07
CA SER A 74 -23.91 1.73 6.71
C SER A 74 -23.34 1.91 8.12
N VAL A 75 -22.39 2.83 8.32
CA VAL A 75 -21.87 3.15 9.67
C VAL A 75 -22.92 3.86 10.52
N ALA A 76 -23.60 4.86 9.97
CA ALA A 76 -24.60 5.64 10.71
C ALA A 76 -25.75 4.76 11.23
N PHE A 77 -26.17 3.77 10.44
CA PHE A 77 -27.17 2.79 10.86
C PHE A 77 -26.70 1.99 12.08
N LEU A 78 -25.49 1.42 12.05
CA LEU A 78 -24.97 0.68 13.20
C LEU A 78 -24.88 1.53 14.47
N GLU A 79 -24.48 2.80 14.32
CA GLU A 79 -24.36 3.75 15.42
C GLU A 79 -25.71 4.15 16.02
N ILE A 80 -26.71 4.45 15.20
CA ILE A 80 -28.06 4.82 15.65
C ILE A 80 -28.73 3.67 16.41
N PHE A 81 -28.54 2.43 15.96
CA PHE A 81 -29.15 1.25 16.56
C PHE A 81 -28.33 0.62 17.70
N GLY A 82 -27.18 1.22 18.06
CA GLY A 82 -26.33 0.70 19.14
C GLY A 82 -25.73 -0.68 18.84
N LEU A 83 -25.65 -1.06 17.56
CA LEU A 83 -25.12 -2.34 17.08
C LEU A 83 -23.61 -2.26 16.84
N GLN A 84 -22.92 -1.32 17.51
CA GLN A 84 -21.49 -1.15 17.37
C GLN A 84 -20.77 -2.34 18.01
N ASN A 85 -20.20 -3.19 17.17
CA ASN A 85 -19.32 -4.28 17.62
C ASN A 85 -17.88 -3.79 17.87
N GLU A 86 -17.51 -2.60 17.41
CA GLU A 86 -16.15 -2.07 17.45
C GLU A 86 -16.13 -0.58 17.77
N GLN A 87 -15.15 -0.15 18.57
CA GLN A 87 -14.88 1.26 18.81
C GLN A 87 -14.37 1.91 17.51
N ASP A 88 -14.78 3.17 17.25
CA ASP A 88 -14.22 4.04 16.20
C ASP A 88 -14.59 3.72 14.73
N GLN A 89 -15.74 3.09 14.45
CA GLN A 89 -16.19 2.81 13.07
C GLN A 89 -16.28 4.08 12.20
N PHE A 90 -16.85 5.16 12.75
CA PHE A 90 -16.97 6.45 12.06
C PHE A 90 -15.60 7.08 11.78
N PHE A 91 -14.66 6.96 12.73
CA PHE A 91 -13.29 7.42 12.52
C PHE A 91 -12.59 6.65 11.40
N ARG A 92 -12.76 5.32 11.32
CA ARG A 92 -12.21 4.50 10.22
C ARG A 92 -12.82 4.86 8.86
N PHE A 93 -14.13 5.15 8.81
CA PHE A 93 -14.77 5.70 7.62
C PHE A 93 -14.16 7.05 7.23
N CYS A 94 -14.03 7.99 8.17
CA CYS A 94 -13.41 9.29 7.91
C CYS A 94 -11.96 9.14 7.46
N LEU A 95 -11.20 8.20 8.03
CA LEU A 95 -9.86 7.88 7.56
C LEU A 95 -9.90 7.37 6.12
N LEU A 96 -10.75 6.41 5.77
CA LEU A 96 -10.85 5.87 4.41
C LEU A 96 -11.17 6.98 3.40
N PHE A 97 -12.18 7.79 3.72
CA PHE A 97 -12.54 8.99 2.96
C PHE A 97 -11.30 9.87 2.76
N CYS A 98 -10.67 10.31 3.84
CA CYS A 98 -9.50 11.17 3.78
C CYS A 98 -8.36 10.58 2.93
N HIS A 99 -8.09 9.28 3.02
CA HIS A 99 -7.05 8.62 2.22
C HIS A 99 -7.37 8.61 0.72
N VAL A 100 -8.60 8.24 0.34
CA VAL A 100 -9.03 8.21 -1.06
C VAL A 100 -8.94 9.61 -1.65
N TYR A 101 -9.56 10.60 -1.00
CA TYR A 101 -9.56 11.97 -1.49
C TYR A 101 -8.14 12.55 -1.53
N PHE A 102 -7.30 12.33 -0.50
CA PHE A 102 -5.89 12.75 -0.54
C PHE A 102 -5.16 12.13 -1.75
N THR A 103 -5.30 10.83 -1.95
CA THR A 103 -4.62 10.07 -3.00
C THR A 103 -5.02 10.58 -4.39
N LEU A 104 -6.30 10.82 -4.60
CA LEU A 104 -6.84 11.32 -5.86
C LEU A 104 -6.44 12.79 -6.11
N GLY A 105 -6.53 13.62 -5.07
CA GLY A 105 -6.05 14.99 -5.08
C GLY A 105 -4.57 15.04 -5.46
N ALA A 106 -3.73 14.28 -4.77
CA ALA A 106 -2.30 14.15 -5.04
C ALA A 106 -2.03 13.68 -6.47
N ALA A 107 -2.68 12.60 -6.92
CA ALA A 107 -2.51 12.04 -8.26
C ALA A 107 -2.84 13.05 -9.36
N SER A 108 -3.84 13.93 -9.15
CA SER A 108 -4.22 14.96 -10.11
C SER A 108 -3.19 16.09 -10.28
N GLN A 109 -2.28 16.28 -9.31
CA GLN A 109 -1.25 17.32 -9.37
C GLN A 109 0.03 16.85 -10.07
N ILE A 110 0.17 15.55 -10.31
CA ILE A 110 1.35 15.01 -11.01
C ILE A 110 1.14 15.07 -12.51
N VAL A 111 2.09 15.72 -13.19
CA VAL A 111 2.01 15.99 -14.63
C VAL A 111 3.10 15.30 -15.44
N SER A 112 4.16 14.80 -14.81
CA SER A 112 5.29 14.16 -15.51
C SER A 112 5.84 12.93 -14.79
N TYR A 113 6.51 12.06 -15.56
CA TYR A 113 7.22 10.89 -15.04
C TYR A 113 8.43 11.25 -14.19
N ASP A 114 9.07 12.39 -14.45
CA ASP A 114 10.19 12.87 -13.63
C ASP A 114 9.73 13.20 -12.20
N GLN A 115 8.53 13.79 -12.04
CA GLN A 115 7.97 14.02 -10.70
C GLN A 115 7.72 12.70 -9.96
N ILE A 116 7.22 11.66 -10.64
CA ILE A 116 7.07 10.33 -10.03
C ILE A 116 8.43 9.74 -9.65
N ARG A 117 9.43 9.90 -10.52
CA ARG A 117 10.81 9.45 -10.24
C ARG A 117 11.39 10.13 -9.02
N ASP A 118 11.19 11.45 -8.88
CA ASP A 118 11.60 12.22 -7.70
C ASP A 118 10.91 11.71 -6.43
N LEU A 119 9.62 11.38 -6.50
CA LEU A 119 8.90 10.80 -5.37
C LEU A 119 9.45 9.42 -4.99
N PHE A 120 9.81 8.58 -5.96
CA PHE A 120 10.50 7.31 -5.68
C PHE A 120 11.87 7.52 -5.04
N ALA A 121 12.65 8.50 -5.52
CA ALA A 121 13.93 8.83 -4.92
C ALA A 121 13.77 9.27 -3.46
N LEU A 122 12.72 10.05 -3.16
CA LEU A 122 12.37 10.46 -1.81
C LEU A 122 11.94 9.27 -0.94
N TYR A 123 11.10 8.40 -1.48
CA TYR A 123 10.61 7.19 -0.83
C TYR A 123 11.76 6.23 -0.46
N PHE A 124 12.73 6.02 -1.37
CA PHE A 124 13.90 5.21 -1.07
C PHE A 124 14.75 5.81 0.05
N ARG A 125 14.94 7.14 0.05
CA ARG A 125 15.68 7.81 1.11
C ARG A 125 14.99 7.63 2.47
N SER A 126 13.68 7.86 2.57
CA SER A 126 12.96 7.65 3.83
C SER A 126 13.00 6.19 4.26
N PHE A 127 12.75 5.25 3.35
CA PHE A 127 12.82 3.82 3.66
C PHE A 127 14.20 3.40 4.19
N PHE A 128 15.31 3.81 3.57
CA PHE A 128 16.65 3.43 4.04
C PHE A 128 17.04 4.09 5.36
N ILE A 129 16.56 5.30 5.64
CA ILE A 129 16.72 5.92 6.98
C ILE A 129 16.01 5.06 8.03
N VAL A 130 14.75 4.71 7.79
CA VAL A 130 13.94 3.89 8.69
C VAL A 130 14.55 2.51 8.89
N LEU A 131 15.05 1.89 7.81
CA LEU A 131 15.77 0.62 7.85
C LEU A 131 17.02 0.71 8.73
N GLY A 132 17.81 1.78 8.58
CA GLY A 132 18.98 2.03 9.42
C GLY A 132 18.63 2.19 10.90
N VAL A 133 17.62 2.99 11.22
CA VAL A 133 17.10 3.13 12.60
C VAL A 133 16.62 1.79 13.15
N GLY A 134 15.91 0.99 12.34
CA GLY A 134 15.47 -0.34 12.74
C GLY A 134 16.63 -1.28 13.08
N TYR A 135 17.71 -1.25 12.30
CA TYR A 135 18.90 -2.04 12.61
C TYR A 135 19.61 -1.55 13.88
N LEU A 136 19.67 -0.25 14.13
CA LEU A 136 20.19 0.29 15.39
C LEU A 136 19.38 -0.19 16.58
N PHE A 137 18.05 -0.18 16.49
CA PHE A 137 17.17 -0.70 17.54
C PHE A 137 17.32 -2.21 17.73
N PHE A 138 17.34 -2.97 16.63
CA PHE A 138 17.45 -4.42 16.66
C PHE A 138 18.78 -4.87 17.27
N ILE A 139 19.91 -4.33 16.79
CA ILE A 139 21.24 -4.64 17.33
C ILE A 139 21.35 -4.14 18.77
N GLY A 140 20.86 -2.92 19.07
CA GLY A 140 20.86 -2.37 20.41
C GLY A 140 20.10 -3.22 21.42
N TYR A 141 18.98 -3.83 21.02
CA TYR A 141 18.25 -4.78 21.85
C TYR A 141 19.06 -6.04 22.18
N TYR A 142 19.65 -6.69 21.17
CA TYR A 142 20.42 -7.93 21.38
C TYR A 142 21.83 -7.72 21.99
N THR A 143 22.27 -6.47 22.11
CA THR A 143 23.52 -6.08 22.79
C THR A 143 23.28 -5.47 24.16
N ASP A 144 22.03 -5.51 24.65
CA ASP A 144 21.59 -4.92 25.93
C ASP A 144 21.82 -3.40 26.05
N LEU A 145 22.04 -2.70 24.93
CA LEU A 145 22.20 -1.24 24.87
C LEU A 145 20.86 -0.49 24.84
N ILE A 146 19.81 -1.11 24.30
CA ILE A 146 18.48 -0.51 24.15
C ILE A 146 17.43 -1.46 24.75
N PRO A 147 16.72 -1.07 25.82
CA PRO A 147 15.69 -1.91 26.41
C PRO A 147 14.45 -1.99 25.51
N LEU A 148 13.69 -3.09 25.62
CA LEU A 148 12.45 -3.30 24.86
C LEU A 148 11.43 -2.16 25.06
N SER A 149 11.33 -1.64 26.28
CA SER A 149 10.45 -0.52 26.64
C SER A 149 10.77 0.78 25.91
N PHE A 150 12.01 0.94 25.42
CA PHE A 150 12.37 2.05 24.55
C PHE A 150 11.84 1.80 23.14
N ILE A 151 12.03 0.59 22.59
CA ILE A 151 11.58 0.21 21.25
C ILE A 151 10.06 0.28 21.13
N GLU A 152 9.32 -0.10 22.18
CA GLU A 152 7.86 -0.02 22.24
C GLU A 152 7.31 1.40 22.08
N ARG A 153 8.11 2.45 22.31
CA ARG A 153 7.70 3.84 22.08
C ARG A 153 7.68 4.22 20.60
N PHE A 154 8.43 3.49 19.79
CA PHE A 154 8.67 3.77 18.37
C PHE A 154 8.10 2.67 17.45
N SER A 155 7.49 1.66 18.04
CA SER A 155 6.87 0.54 17.35
C SER A 155 5.38 0.52 17.63
N VAL A 156 4.61 0.14 16.62
CA VAL A 156 3.14 0.10 16.71
C VAL A 156 2.69 -1.08 17.55
N LEU A 157 3.37 -2.20 17.35
CA LEU A 157 3.18 -3.42 18.12
C LEU A 157 4.49 -4.22 18.08
N THR A 158 5.15 -4.28 19.22
CA THR A 158 6.33 -5.12 19.42
C THR A 158 5.88 -6.58 19.50
N GLN A 159 6.47 -7.44 18.68
CA GLN A 159 6.11 -8.86 18.60
C GLN A 159 7.36 -9.70 18.44
N PHE A 160 7.30 -10.95 18.90
CA PHE A 160 8.34 -11.96 18.65
C PHE A 160 7.82 -12.98 17.63
N GLY A 161 8.68 -13.38 16.71
CA GLY A 161 8.42 -14.42 15.71
C GLY A 161 9.56 -15.44 15.78
N TYR A 162 9.22 -16.71 15.98
CA TYR A 162 10.20 -17.79 16.15
C TYR A 162 11.25 -17.51 17.25
N GLY A 163 10.83 -16.88 18.35
CA GLY A 163 11.71 -16.51 19.46
C GLY A 163 12.58 -15.27 19.23
N LEU A 164 12.50 -14.63 18.07
CA LEU A 164 13.24 -13.41 17.73
C LEU A 164 12.31 -12.20 17.70
N LEU A 165 12.79 -11.04 18.17
CA LEU A 165 12.10 -9.77 18.00
C LEU A 165 11.80 -9.53 16.51
N ARG A 166 10.54 -9.28 16.13
CA ARG A 166 10.17 -9.02 14.73
C ARG A 166 10.62 -7.62 14.32
N PHE A 167 11.36 -7.53 13.23
CA PHE A 167 11.87 -6.27 12.69
C PHE A 167 10.74 -5.44 12.09
N SER A 168 10.46 -4.26 12.66
CA SER A 168 9.29 -3.45 12.29
C SER A 168 9.37 -1.96 12.70
N PRO A 169 10.48 -1.26 12.44
CA PRO A 169 10.66 0.11 12.89
C PRO A 169 9.51 1.01 12.40
N GLY A 170 8.79 1.65 13.34
CA GLY A 170 7.70 2.55 13.00
C GLY A 170 6.42 1.89 12.50
N SER A 171 6.33 0.57 12.42
CA SER A 171 5.20 -0.07 11.73
C SER A 171 4.77 -1.36 12.40
N TYR A 172 3.72 -2.00 11.88
CA TYR A 172 3.47 -3.40 12.19
C TYR A 172 4.47 -4.27 11.42
N PRO A 173 4.93 -5.39 11.97
CA PRO A 173 5.80 -6.32 11.24
C PRO A 173 5.26 -6.75 9.87
N ASN A 174 3.95 -6.96 9.76
CA ASN A 174 3.32 -7.35 8.50
C ASN A 174 3.41 -6.25 7.44
N GLU A 175 3.17 -5.00 7.85
CA GLU A 175 3.26 -3.83 6.98
C GLU A 175 4.72 -3.57 6.57
N PHE A 176 5.66 -3.63 7.52
CA PHE A 176 7.08 -3.42 7.23
C PHE A 176 7.65 -4.50 6.31
N GLY A 177 7.27 -5.76 6.50
CA GLY A 177 7.69 -6.85 5.60
C GLY A 177 7.25 -6.61 4.16
N ILE A 178 6.00 -6.16 3.97
CA ILE A 178 5.47 -5.84 2.64
C ILE A 178 6.18 -4.62 2.03
N LEU A 179 6.53 -3.61 2.84
CA LEU A 179 7.37 -2.48 2.40
C LEU A 179 8.74 -2.95 1.91
N CYS A 180 9.43 -3.80 2.69
CA CYS A 180 10.72 -4.39 2.30
C CYS A 180 10.61 -5.17 0.98
N SER A 181 9.59 -6.02 0.86
CA SER A 181 9.33 -6.81 -0.35
C SER A 181 9.13 -5.94 -1.58
N PHE A 182 8.34 -4.86 -1.44
CA PHE A 182 8.06 -3.93 -2.53
C PHE A 182 9.33 -3.18 -2.96
N VAL A 183 10.05 -2.59 -2.00
CA VAL A 183 11.31 -1.88 -2.28
C VAL A 183 12.30 -2.82 -2.96
N LEU A 184 12.50 -4.02 -2.43
CA LEU A 184 13.42 -5.00 -3.00
C LEU A 184 13.04 -5.36 -4.45
N SER A 185 11.76 -5.59 -4.72
CA SER A 185 11.25 -5.88 -6.06
C SER A 185 11.53 -4.74 -7.05
N VAL A 186 11.34 -3.49 -6.62
CA VAL A 186 11.64 -2.31 -7.46
C VAL A 186 13.15 -2.15 -7.66
N LEU A 187 13.99 -2.35 -6.64
CA LEU A 187 15.45 -2.28 -6.80
C LEU A 187 15.96 -3.33 -7.78
N ILE A 188 15.44 -4.57 -7.71
CA ILE A 188 15.74 -5.65 -8.65
C ILE A 188 15.34 -5.26 -10.08
N LEU A 189 14.12 -4.72 -10.26
CA LEU A 189 13.67 -4.22 -11.56
C LEU A 189 14.60 -3.13 -12.11
N LEU A 190 15.00 -2.16 -11.27
CA LEU A 190 15.89 -1.07 -11.69
C LEU A 190 17.25 -1.59 -12.14
N ILE A 191 17.82 -2.57 -11.43
CA ILE A 191 19.07 -3.24 -11.83
C ILE A 191 18.92 -3.90 -13.20
N PHE A 192 17.85 -4.67 -13.41
CA PHE A 192 17.66 -5.42 -14.66
C PHE A 192 17.23 -4.54 -15.84
N SER A 193 16.55 -3.44 -15.59
CA SER A 193 16.15 -2.49 -16.63
C SER A 193 17.33 -1.74 -17.26
N GLY A 194 18.52 -1.76 -16.63
CA GLY A 194 19.70 -1.03 -17.09
C GLY A 194 19.57 0.50 -17.02
N GLN A 195 18.50 1.02 -16.40
CA GLN A 195 18.25 2.44 -16.27
C GLN A 195 19.31 3.12 -15.40
N PRO A 196 19.66 4.39 -15.67
CA PRO A 196 20.57 5.13 -14.81
C PRO A 196 19.99 5.25 -13.40
N LEU A 197 20.80 4.93 -12.39
CA LEU A 197 20.38 4.89 -10.99
C LEU A 197 20.34 6.27 -10.32
N GLN A 198 21.12 7.23 -10.83
CA GLN A 198 21.26 8.56 -10.22
C GLN A 198 19.92 9.33 -10.09
N PRO A 199 19.04 9.34 -11.10
CA PRO A 199 17.72 10.00 -10.97
C PRO A 199 16.83 9.40 -9.89
N TRP A 200 17.10 8.17 -9.45
CA TRP A 200 16.40 7.50 -8.35
C TRP A 200 17.07 7.74 -6.98
N GLY A 201 18.11 8.57 -6.92
CA GLY A 201 18.92 8.80 -5.73
C GLY A 201 19.81 7.60 -5.34
N LEU A 202 19.96 6.63 -6.24
CA LEU A 202 20.67 5.37 -6.03
C LEU A 202 22.04 5.39 -6.71
N SER A 203 22.94 4.54 -6.22
CA SER A 203 24.23 4.24 -6.83
C SER A 203 24.52 2.75 -6.70
N ARG A 204 25.45 2.20 -7.49
CA ARG A 204 25.83 0.78 -7.39
C ARG A 204 26.31 0.42 -5.97
N LEU A 205 27.08 1.31 -5.34
CA LEU A 205 27.53 1.15 -3.96
C LEU A 205 26.34 1.10 -2.98
N LYS A 206 25.38 2.04 -3.12
CA LYS A 206 24.16 2.03 -2.30
C LYS A 206 23.38 0.73 -2.48
N LEU A 207 23.25 0.21 -3.70
CA LEU A 207 22.56 -1.05 -3.94
C LEU A 207 23.26 -2.24 -3.27
N PHE A 208 24.59 -2.29 -3.33
CA PHE A 208 25.38 -3.34 -2.68
C PHE A 208 25.19 -3.36 -1.15
N LEU A 209 25.00 -2.20 -0.52
CA LEU A 209 24.72 -2.09 0.90
C LEU A 209 23.24 -2.37 1.23
N TRP A 210 22.32 -1.70 0.53
CA TRP A 210 20.91 -1.68 0.93
C TRP A 210 20.13 -2.93 0.53
N ILE A 211 20.52 -3.65 -0.52
CA ILE A 211 19.84 -4.90 -0.90
C ILE A 211 20.01 -5.96 0.20
N PRO A 212 21.22 -6.31 0.66
CA PRO A 212 21.39 -7.26 1.75
C PRO A 212 20.66 -6.85 3.03
N LEU A 213 20.70 -5.56 3.40
CA LEU A 213 19.98 -5.04 4.56
C LEU A 213 18.46 -5.13 4.39
N THR A 214 17.93 -4.87 3.20
CA THR A 214 16.49 -4.99 2.93
C THR A 214 16.04 -6.46 2.94
N VAL A 215 16.88 -7.38 2.41
CA VAL A 215 16.65 -8.83 2.47
C VAL A 215 16.66 -9.31 3.92
N GLY A 216 17.66 -8.91 4.71
CA GLY A 216 17.75 -9.23 6.12
C GLY A 216 16.51 -8.76 6.89
N ALA A 217 16.13 -7.50 6.71
CA ALA A 217 14.92 -6.95 7.33
C ALA A 217 13.65 -7.69 6.88
N LEU A 218 13.50 -8.03 5.59
CA LEU A 218 12.38 -8.83 5.09
C LEU A 218 12.24 -10.13 5.89
N PHE A 219 13.33 -10.90 6.05
CA PHE A 219 13.31 -12.14 6.82
C PHE A 219 13.06 -11.93 8.32
N LEU A 220 13.63 -10.89 8.90
CA LEU A 220 13.44 -10.56 10.32
C LEU A 220 12.04 -10.03 10.63
N THR A 221 11.26 -9.59 9.62
CA THR A 221 9.84 -9.25 9.82
C THR A 221 8.97 -10.49 10.08
N THR A 222 9.43 -11.67 9.69
CA THR A 222 8.72 -12.96 9.81
C THR A 222 7.29 -12.93 9.24
N THR A 223 7.10 -12.21 8.12
CA THR A 223 5.78 -11.98 7.51
C THR A 223 5.55 -12.86 6.29
N ARG A 224 4.70 -13.88 6.42
CA ARG A 224 4.33 -14.81 5.34
C ARG A 224 3.84 -14.11 4.07
N ALA A 225 2.94 -13.12 4.21
CA ALA A 225 2.41 -12.36 3.09
C ALA A 225 3.52 -11.62 2.30
N ALA A 226 4.52 -11.10 3.00
CA ALA A 226 5.65 -10.44 2.39
C ALA A 226 6.46 -11.42 1.53
N TYR A 227 6.73 -12.63 2.05
CA TYR A 227 7.47 -13.66 1.31
C TYR A 227 6.72 -14.13 0.07
N ILE A 228 5.41 -14.36 0.18
CA ILE A 228 4.58 -14.77 -0.95
C ILE A 228 4.52 -13.65 -1.99
N SER A 229 4.32 -12.40 -1.56
CA SER A 229 4.29 -11.25 -2.46
C SER A 229 5.63 -11.04 -3.17
N PHE A 230 6.73 -11.22 -2.45
CA PHE A 230 8.08 -11.14 -2.99
C PHE A 230 8.28 -12.23 -4.03
N ALA A 231 7.97 -13.49 -3.69
CA ALA A 231 8.10 -14.63 -4.58
C ALA A 231 7.26 -14.46 -5.86
N ALA A 232 6.02 -13.97 -5.74
CA ALA A 232 5.16 -13.71 -6.89
C ALA A 232 5.72 -12.62 -7.82
N CYS A 233 6.17 -11.48 -7.25
CA CYS A 233 6.82 -10.42 -8.04
C CYS A 233 8.13 -10.89 -8.64
N PHE A 234 8.87 -11.69 -7.87
CA PHE A 234 10.12 -12.27 -8.28
C PHE A 234 9.93 -13.17 -9.50
N LEU A 235 8.96 -14.09 -9.47
CA LEU A 235 8.60 -14.93 -10.62
C LEU A 235 8.16 -14.10 -11.82
N TYR A 236 7.31 -13.10 -11.61
CA TYR A 236 6.88 -12.17 -12.67
C TYR A 236 8.06 -11.47 -13.35
N LEU A 237 9.03 -10.96 -12.58
CA LEU A 237 10.24 -10.33 -13.10
C LEU A 237 11.18 -11.34 -13.76
N PHE A 238 11.30 -12.54 -13.20
CA PHE A 238 12.11 -13.62 -13.74
C PHE A 238 11.70 -13.95 -15.18
N PHE A 239 10.40 -14.07 -15.46
CA PHE A 239 9.92 -14.36 -16.82
C PHE A 239 10.24 -13.26 -17.83
N GLN A 240 10.41 -12.01 -17.38
CA GLN A 240 10.74 -10.87 -18.24
C GLN A 240 12.24 -10.68 -18.51
N CYS A 241 13.09 -11.41 -17.79
CA CYS A 241 14.54 -11.28 -17.91
C CYS A 241 15.13 -12.12 -19.07
N SER A 242 16.31 -11.72 -19.53
CA SER A 242 17.13 -12.51 -20.47
C SER A 242 17.62 -13.81 -19.81
N SER A 243 17.92 -14.83 -20.63
CA SER A 243 18.34 -16.15 -20.12
C SER A 243 19.58 -16.09 -19.21
N LYS A 244 20.54 -15.20 -19.49
CA LYS A 244 21.75 -15.03 -18.65
C LYS A 244 21.42 -14.58 -17.23
N VAL A 245 20.48 -13.64 -17.08
CA VAL A 245 20.02 -13.14 -15.79
C VAL A 245 19.23 -14.22 -15.04
N LYS A 246 18.43 -15.01 -15.76
CA LYS A 246 17.72 -16.16 -15.20
C LYS A 246 18.69 -17.18 -14.59
N TYR A 247 19.78 -17.51 -15.28
CA TYR A 247 20.79 -18.46 -14.76
C TYR A 247 21.52 -17.94 -13.52
N LEU A 248 21.97 -16.68 -13.54
CA LEU A 248 22.61 -16.06 -12.37
C LEU A 248 21.66 -16.01 -11.16
N PHE A 249 20.37 -15.88 -11.42
CA PHE A 249 19.38 -15.86 -10.37
C PHE A 249 19.10 -17.26 -9.79
N LEU A 250 18.92 -18.27 -10.66
CA LEU A 250 18.72 -19.66 -10.22
C LEU A 250 19.91 -20.18 -9.42
N SER A 251 21.14 -19.79 -9.78
CA SER A 251 22.33 -20.14 -9.00
C SER A 251 22.35 -19.47 -7.63
N GLY A 252 21.85 -18.23 -7.52
CA GLY A 252 21.66 -17.55 -6.23
C GLY A 252 20.66 -18.26 -5.31
N ILE A 253 19.50 -18.70 -5.83
CA ILE A 253 18.55 -19.50 -5.04
C ILE A 253 19.18 -20.82 -4.60
N ALA A 254 19.83 -21.53 -5.53
CA ALA A 254 20.48 -22.80 -5.24
C ALA A 254 21.54 -22.64 -4.14
N ALA A 255 22.33 -21.56 -4.17
CA ALA A 255 23.29 -21.25 -3.12
C ALA A 255 22.63 -21.03 -1.75
N VAL A 256 21.50 -20.32 -1.68
CA VAL A 256 20.73 -20.15 -0.44
C VAL A 256 20.24 -21.49 0.11
N PHE A 257 19.66 -22.36 -0.74
CA PHE A 257 19.22 -23.69 -0.31
C PHE A 257 20.38 -24.56 0.17
N LEU A 258 21.54 -24.52 -0.49
CA LEU A 258 22.74 -25.23 -0.06
C LEU A 258 23.24 -24.75 1.30
N VAL A 259 23.21 -23.43 1.54
CA VAL A 259 23.58 -22.85 2.85
C VAL A 259 22.58 -23.28 3.93
N LEU A 260 21.27 -23.18 3.67
CA LEU A 260 20.23 -23.60 4.62
C LEU A 260 20.35 -25.08 4.98
N GLN A 261 20.57 -25.94 3.97
CA GLN A 261 20.82 -27.37 4.17
C GLN A 261 22.06 -27.60 5.03
N ARG A 262 23.15 -26.84 4.79
CA ARG A 262 24.38 -26.95 5.58
C ARG A 262 24.20 -26.50 7.03
N CYS A 263 23.28 -25.57 7.29
CA CYS A 263 22.89 -25.13 8.63
C CYS A 263 21.92 -26.10 9.34
N GLY A 264 21.62 -27.27 8.76
CA GLY A 264 20.71 -28.25 9.36
C GLY A 264 19.23 -27.85 9.30
N LEU A 265 18.90 -26.77 8.57
CA LEU A 265 17.53 -26.33 8.36
C LEU A 265 16.96 -27.08 7.15
N SER A 266 16.33 -28.23 7.38
CA SER A 266 15.62 -28.97 6.35
C SER A 266 14.20 -28.39 6.16
N PHE A 267 13.91 -27.90 4.96
CA PHE A 267 12.57 -27.45 4.60
C PHE A 267 11.76 -28.66 4.14
N SER A 268 11.04 -29.32 5.07
CA SER A 268 10.16 -30.43 4.70
C SER A 268 8.76 -29.92 4.36
N LEU A 269 8.32 -30.15 3.12
CA LEU A 269 6.98 -29.80 2.65
C LEU A 269 5.89 -30.57 3.42
N SER A 270 6.19 -31.79 3.89
CA SER A 270 5.24 -32.62 4.63
C SER A 270 4.98 -32.09 6.05
N SER A 271 6.00 -31.57 6.74
CA SER A 271 5.82 -30.96 8.06
C SER A 271 5.13 -29.60 8.00
N PHE A 272 5.27 -28.88 6.88
CA PHE A 272 4.50 -27.66 6.62
C PHE A 272 3.01 -27.95 6.40
N LEU A 273 2.68 -28.96 5.57
CA LEU A 273 1.29 -29.33 5.27
C LEU A 273 0.56 -29.93 6.48
N GLN A 274 1.26 -30.69 7.33
CA GLN A 274 0.67 -31.28 8.53
C GLN A 274 0.35 -30.27 9.65
N ARG A 275 0.90 -29.06 9.60
CA ARG A 275 0.70 -28.01 10.62
C ARG A 275 -0.10 -26.82 10.11
N ILE A 276 -0.81 -26.97 8.99
CA ILE A 276 -1.54 -25.87 8.36
C ILE A 276 -2.72 -25.40 9.21
N ASP A 277 -3.31 -26.32 9.99
CA ASP A 277 -4.41 -26.07 10.93
C ASP A 277 -3.91 -25.61 12.31
N GLU A 278 -2.60 -25.66 12.55
CA GLU A 278 -1.99 -25.23 13.81
C GLU A 278 -1.55 -23.75 13.74
N GLY A 279 -1.88 -22.99 14.78
CA GLY A 279 -1.52 -21.58 14.91
C GLY A 279 -2.41 -20.62 14.11
N SER A 280 -1.85 -19.48 13.70
CA SER A 280 -2.65 -18.32 13.25
C SER A 280 -3.44 -18.51 11.94
N TRP A 281 -3.30 -19.63 11.21
CA TRP A 281 -4.12 -19.89 10.02
C TRP A 281 -5.45 -20.54 10.40
N GLY A 282 -5.44 -21.53 11.30
CA GLY A 282 -6.65 -22.15 11.84
C GLY A 282 -7.54 -21.13 12.55
N GLU A 283 -6.96 -20.27 13.40
CA GLU A 283 -7.70 -19.18 14.06
C GLU A 283 -8.39 -18.25 13.05
N ARG A 284 -7.71 -17.90 11.94
CA ARG A 284 -8.29 -17.05 10.89
C ARG A 284 -9.42 -17.75 10.16
N TYR A 285 -9.29 -19.04 9.89
CA TYR A 285 -10.33 -19.82 9.23
C TYR A 285 -11.64 -19.82 10.03
N PHE A 286 -11.58 -20.05 11.34
CA PHE A 286 -12.78 -20.01 12.19
C PHE A 286 -13.39 -18.61 12.25
N VAL A 287 -12.57 -17.55 12.37
CA VAL A 287 -13.07 -16.16 12.29
C VAL A 287 -13.75 -15.86 10.95
N TRP A 288 -13.24 -16.40 9.84
CA TRP A 288 -13.88 -16.24 8.53
C TRP A 288 -15.21 -16.98 8.44
N LEU A 289 -15.29 -18.18 9.03
CA LEU A 289 -16.50 -18.98 9.09
C LEU A 289 -17.59 -18.27 9.92
N ASP A 290 -17.24 -17.77 11.10
CA ASP A 290 -18.15 -17.03 11.96
C ASP A 290 -18.69 -15.76 11.27
N ALA A 291 -17.80 -14.99 10.63
CA ALA A 291 -18.19 -13.82 9.85
C ALA A 291 -19.11 -14.17 8.67
N PHE A 292 -18.85 -15.31 8.01
CA PHE A 292 -19.72 -15.81 6.93
C PHE A 292 -21.10 -16.19 7.45
N HIS A 293 -21.20 -16.82 8.63
CA HIS A 293 -22.47 -17.17 9.26
C HIS A 293 -23.29 -15.92 9.59
N LEU A 294 -22.68 -14.90 10.21
CA LEU A 294 -23.34 -13.61 10.45
C LEU A 294 -23.81 -12.96 9.14
N PHE A 295 -22.97 -12.99 8.11
CA PHE A 295 -23.30 -12.45 6.79
C PHE A 295 -24.52 -13.13 6.15
N GLN A 296 -24.82 -14.40 6.47
CA GLN A 296 -25.97 -15.11 5.90
C GLN A 296 -27.32 -14.44 6.22
N GLU A 297 -27.42 -13.74 7.35
CA GLU A 297 -28.64 -13.05 7.78
C GLU A 297 -28.75 -11.65 7.15
N HIS A 298 -27.63 -11.08 6.69
CA HIS A 298 -27.53 -9.71 6.19
C HIS A 298 -26.97 -9.61 4.76
N ARG A 299 -27.17 -10.64 3.92
CA ARG A 299 -26.47 -10.79 2.62
C ARG A 299 -26.49 -9.57 1.69
N ILE A 300 -27.62 -8.87 1.65
CA ILE A 300 -27.83 -7.77 0.69
C ILE A 300 -27.10 -6.50 1.15
N LEU A 301 -27.36 -6.07 2.39
CA LEU A 301 -26.86 -4.80 2.93
C LEU A 301 -25.50 -4.93 3.65
N GLY A 302 -25.13 -6.15 4.02
CA GLY A 302 -23.95 -6.44 4.81
C GLY A 302 -24.13 -6.19 6.29
N LEU A 303 -23.09 -6.51 7.06
CA LEU A 303 -23.05 -6.37 8.51
C LEU A 303 -22.75 -4.95 8.98
N GLY A 304 -22.38 -4.07 8.05
CA GLY A 304 -22.02 -2.68 8.30
C GLY A 304 -20.53 -2.41 8.16
N PHE A 305 -20.16 -1.27 7.59
CA PHE A 305 -18.77 -0.93 7.29
C PHE A 305 -17.91 -0.89 8.56
N SER A 306 -16.76 -1.55 8.51
CA SER A 306 -15.83 -1.75 9.62
C SER A 306 -16.38 -2.56 10.81
N ALA A 307 -17.44 -3.34 10.62
CA ALA A 307 -17.96 -4.23 11.66
C ALA A 307 -17.06 -5.45 11.95
N LEU A 308 -16.18 -5.85 11.02
CA LEU A 308 -15.38 -7.08 11.11
C LEU A 308 -13.87 -6.79 11.25
N SER A 309 -13.49 -6.04 12.28
CA SER A 309 -12.10 -5.56 12.45
C SER A 309 -11.05 -6.67 12.57
N GLN A 310 -11.44 -7.84 13.08
CA GLN A 310 -10.55 -8.98 13.35
C GLN A 310 -10.35 -9.87 12.12
N LEU A 311 -11.11 -9.64 11.05
CA LEU A 311 -11.09 -10.47 9.86
C LEU A 311 -9.84 -10.17 9.03
N HIS A 312 -8.85 -11.06 9.12
CA HIS A 312 -7.55 -10.95 8.43
C HIS A 312 -7.60 -11.26 6.93
N ASN A 313 -8.54 -10.61 6.23
CA ASN A 313 -8.71 -10.62 4.79
C ASN A 313 -9.62 -9.45 4.40
N VAL A 314 -9.04 -8.35 3.96
CA VAL A 314 -9.75 -7.12 3.59
C VAL A 314 -10.83 -7.37 2.52
N TYR A 315 -10.62 -8.31 1.60
CA TYR A 315 -11.63 -8.61 0.57
C TYR A 315 -12.88 -9.24 1.17
N LEU A 316 -12.71 -10.21 2.07
CA LEU A 316 -13.82 -10.84 2.78
C LEU A 316 -14.48 -9.86 3.76
N SER A 317 -13.68 -9.07 4.48
CA SER A 317 -14.18 -8.01 5.37
C SER A 317 -15.05 -7.03 4.58
N LEU A 318 -14.55 -6.42 3.50
CA LEU A 318 -15.34 -5.51 2.68
C LEU A 318 -16.59 -6.19 2.09
N PHE A 319 -16.49 -7.44 1.61
CA PHE A 319 -17.63 -8.16 1.05
C PHE A 319 -18.73 -8.42 2.09
N PHE A 320 -18.37 -8.90 3.28
CA PHE A 320 -19.34 -9.19 4.35
C PHE A 320 -19.87 -7.92 5.02
N GLU A 321 -19.04 -6.89 5.18
CA GLU A 321 -19.43 -5.62 5.79
C GLU A 321 -20.36 -4.80 4.87
N LEU A 322 -20.06 -4.74 3.57
CA LEU A 322 -20.84 -3.96 2.61
C LEU A 322 -22.03 -4.72 2.02
N GLY A 323 -21.99 -6.06 2.10
CA GLY A 323 -22.94 -6.93 1.44
C GLY A 323 -22.82 -6.94 -0.07
N ILE A 324 -23.74 -7.68 -0.72
CA ILE A 324 -23.78 -7.79 -2.19
C ILE A 324 -23.97 -6.40 -2.82
N LEU A 325 -24.87 -5.59 -2.29
CA LEU A 325 -25.19 -4.28 -2.86
C LEU A 325 -23.99 -3.33 -2.79
N GLY A 326 -23.40 -3.15 -1.61
CA GLY A 326 -22.23 -2.28 -1.45
C GLY A 326 -21.00 -2.80 -2.21
N SER A 327 -20.83 -4.11 -2.33
CA SER A 327 -19.75 -4.71 -3.14
C SER A 327 -19.93 -4.43 -4.62
N VAL A 328 -21.15 -4.53 -5.15
CA VAL A 328 -21.46 -4.15 -6.54
C VAL A 328 -21.20 -2.66 -6.76
N ILE A 329 -21.65 -1.80 -5.83
CA ILE A 329 -21.38 -0.35 -5.89
C ILE A 329 -19.86 -0.10 -5.96
N LEU A 330 -19.08 -0.73 -5.10
CA LEU A 330 -17.62 -0.61 -5.07
C LEU A 330 -16.99 -1.02 -6.41
N ILE A 331 -17.33 -2.21 -6.92
CA ILE A 331 -16.83 -2.73 -8.20
C ILE A 331 -17.21 -1.81 -9.35
N CYS A 332 -18.47 -1.34 -9.40
CA CYS A 332 -18.94 -0.41 -10.40
C CYS A 332 -18.20 0.94 -10.33
N SER A 333 -17.97 1.49 -9.13
CA SER A 333 -17.20 2.72 -8.94
C SER A 333 -15.78 2.61 -9.51
N PHE A 334 -15.08 1.51 -9.22
CA PHE A 334 -13.76 1.24 -9.81
C PHE A 334 -13.83 0.99 -11.32
N GLY A 335 -14.82 0.23 -11.79
CA GLY A 335 -15.02 -0.05 -13.21
C GLY A 335 -15.27 1.22 -14.02
N PHE A 336 -16.19 2.07 -13.57
CA PHE A 336 -16.45 3.38 -14.17
C PHE A 336 -15.21 4.25 -14.17
N TYR A 337 -14.49 4.31 -13.06
CA TYR A 337 -13.24 5.06 -12.99
C TYR A 337 -12.25 4.58 -14.06
N LEU A 338 -12.01 3.28 -14.17
CA LEU A 338 -11.03 2.72 -15.13
C LEU A 338 -11.43 2.96 -16.59
N LEU A 339 -12.74 2.94 -16.88
CA LEU A 339 -13.27 3.21 -18.22
C LEU A 339 -13.12 4.69 -18.62
N PHE A 340 -13.41 5.63 -17.71
CA PHE A 340 -13.42 7.06 -18.00
C PHE A 340 -12.08 7.77 -17.76
N PHE A 341 -11.21 7.21 -16.92
CA PHE A 341 -9.90 7.76 -16.56
C PHE A 341 -8.76 6.79 -16.86
N PRO A 342 -8.55 6.43 -18.15
CA PRO A 342 -7.47 5.52 -18.50
C PRO A 342 -6.11 6.07 -18.05
N PRO A 343 -5.16 5.18 -17.68
CA PRO A 343 -3.84 5.59 -17.23
C PRO A 343 -3.06 6.33 -18.33
N MET A 344 -2.00 7.05 -17.92
CA MET A 344 -1.09 7.73 -18.85
C MET A 344 -0.54 6.79 -19.91
N GLN A 345 -0.11 7.37 -21.05
CA GLN A 345 0.69 6.66 -22.05
C GLN A 345 1.80 5.89 -21.33
N LYS A 346 1.75 4.56 -21.43
CA LYS A 346 2.53 3.65 -20.60
C LYS A 346 4.02 3.86 -20.85
N GLU A 347 4.73 4.44 -19.90
CA GLU A 347 6.18 4.21 -19.82
C GLU A 347 6.38 2.82 -19.24
N ALA A 348 7.08 1.95 -19.99
CA ALA A 348 7.18 0.52 -19.67
C ALA A 348 7.67 0.26 -18.25
N LEU A 349 8.65 1.04 -17.78
CA LEU A 349 9.20 0.90 -16.44
C LEU A 349 8.15 1.20 -15.35
N PHE A 350 7.47 2.33 -15.44
CA PHE A 350 6.44 2.70 -14.46
C PHE A 350 5.20 1.82 -14.54
N ASP A 351 4.87 1.25 -15.69
CA ASP A 351 3.85 0.19 -15.81
C ASP A 351 4.23 -1.06 -15.03
N THR A 352 5.48 -1.51 -15.15
CA THR A 352 5.98 -2.66 -14.40
C THR A 352 6.00 -2.38 -12.89
N ILE A 353 6.45 -1.19 -12.46
CA ILE A 353 6.42 -0.80 -11.05
C ILE A 353 4.99 -0.80 -10.48
N ARG A 354 4.01 -0.27 -11.22
CA ARG A 354 2.60 -0.29 -10.81
C ARG A 354 2.08 -1.72 -10.63
N LYS A 355 2.38 -2.62 -11.57
CA LYS A 355 2.01 -4.04 -11.47
C LYS A 355 2.65 -4.73 -10.26
N ILE A 356 3.94 -4.49 -10.01
CA ILE A 356 4.63 -4.98 -8.80
C ILE A 356 3.91 -4.48 -7.55
N GLY A 357 3.58 -3.19 -7.50
CA GLY A 357 2.83 -2.60 -6.40
C GLY A 357 1.48 -3.27 -6.17
N LEU A 358 0.70 -3.49 -7.24
CA LEU A 358 -0.60 -4.16 -7.17
C LEU A 358 -0.50 -5.59 -6.65
N VAL A 359 0.54 -6.35 -7.04
CA VAL A 359 0.78 -7.70 -6.49
C VAL A 359 1.02 -7.65 -4.98
N HIS A 360 1.79 -6.67 -4.49
CA HIS A 360 2.04 -6.50 -3.05
C HIS A 360 0.77 -6.11 -2.28
N VAL A 361 0.03 -5.12 -2.78
CA VAL A 361 -1.25 -4.71 -2.19
C VAL A 361 -2.23 -5.88 -2.19
N PHE A 362 -2.25 -6.66 -3.26
CA PHE A 362 -3.16 -7.80 -3.39
C PHE A 362 -2.94 -8.84 -2.29
N TRP A 363 -1.70 -9.33 -2.16
CA TRP A 363 -1.35 -10.35 -1.16
C TRP A 363 -1.44 -9.82 0.27
N PHE A 364 -1.15 -8.54 0.47
CA PHE A 364 -1.28 -7.92 1.78
C PHE A 364 -2.74 -7.80 2.22
N ALA A 365 -3.62 -7.33 1.33
CA ALA A 365 -5.06 -7.26 1.59
C ALA A 365 -5.67 -8.64 1.83
N ALA A 366 -5.21 -9.68 1.13
CA ALA A 366 -5.68 -11.05 1.30
C ALA A 366 -5.34 -11.67 2.67
N SER A 367 -4.42 -11.08 3.44
CA SER A 367 -3.85 -11.70 4.64
C SER A 367 -3.81 -10.78 5.87
N ASN A 368 -4.41 -9.60 5.77
CA ASN A 368 -4.43 -8.56 6.79
C ASN A 368 -5.82 -7.93 6.89
N HIS A 369 -6.07 -7.17 7.97
CA HIS A 369 -7.39 -6.64 8.32
C HIS A 369 -7.52 -5.11 8.16
N ASN A 370 -6.44 -4.40 7.79
CA ASN A 370 -6.40 -2.94 7.81
C ASN A 370 -6.24 -2.35 6.40
N LEU A 371 -7.11 -1.39 6.07
CA LEU A 371 -7.15 -0.66 4.79
C LEU A 371 -6.23 0.57 4.76
N HIS A 372 -5.78 1.04 5.92
CA HIS A 372 -5.09 2.32 6.10
C HIS A 372 -3.57 2.17 6.13
N HIS A 373 -3.03 1.33 5.23
CA HIS A 373 -1.58 1.14 5.12
C HIS A 373 -0.98 2.05 4.06
N HIS A 374 0.17 2.65 4.36
CA HIS A 374 0.77 3.66 3.49
C HIS A 374 1.05 3.11 2.09
N LEU A 375 1.61 1.89 1.98
CA LEU A 375 1.92 1.30 0.69
C LEU A 375 0.68 1.16 -0.20
N THR A 376 -0.45 0.73 0.37
CA THR A 376 -1.72 0.62 -0.37
C THR A 376 -2.07 1.94 -1.05
N TRP A 377 -2.07 3.03 -0.29
CA TRP A 377 -2.42 4.35 -0.80
C TRP A 377 -1.36 4.93 -1.73
N PHE A 378 -0.08 4.63 -1.50
CA PHE A 378 0.99 4.98 -2.43
C PHE A 378 0.85 4.24 -3.77
N ILE A 379 0.51 2.96 -3.78
CA ILE A 379 0.25 2.22 -5.02
C ILE A 379 -1.01 2.72 -5.72
N PHE A 380 -2.07 3.03 -4.98
CA PHE A 380 -3.27 3.64 -5.55
C PHE A 380 -2.95 5.01 -6.19
N PHE A 381 -2.16 5.85 -5.51
CA PHE A 381 -1.61 7.08 -6.08
C PHE A 381 -0.86 6.78 -7.40
N LEU A 382 -0.02 5.75 -7.43
CA LEU A 382 0.70 5.32 -8.63
C LEU A 382 -0.23 4.81 -9.75
N CYS A 383 -1.32 4.15 -9.41
CA CYS A 383 -2.31 3.71 -10.40
C CYS A 383 -3.14 4.85 -10.97
N PHE A 384 -3.34 5.92 -10.19
CA PHE A 384 -4.25 7.01 -10.53
C PHE A 384 -3.59 8.27 -11.06
N TYR A 385 -2.26 8.44 -10.95
CA TYR A 385 -1.61 9.53 -11.66
C TYR A 385 -1.71 9.29 -13.16
N ALA A 386 -2.46 10.14 -13.85
CA ALA A 386 -2.52 10.17 -15.30
C ALA A 386 -2.96 11.55 -15.80
N ARG A 387 -2.45 11.88 -16.99
CA ARG A 387 -2.44 13.15 -17.72
C ARG A 387 -3.74 13.97 -17.63
N SER A 388 -3.55 15.21 -17.20
CA SER A 388 -4.32 16.41 -17.50
C SER A 388 -4.14 16.86 -18.95
N ALA A 389 -4.55 16.07 -19.96
CA ALA A 389 -4.31 16.50 -21.37
C ALA A 389 -5.47 16.34 -22.36
N ARG A 390 -6.71 16.07 -21.95
CA ARG A 390 -7.78 15.88 -22.94
C ARG A 390 -9.18 16.38 -22.60
N THR A 391 -9.33 17.33 -21.68
CA THR A 391 -10.59 18.10 -21.60
C THR A 391 -10.58 19.37 -22.45
N GLU A 392 -9.55 19.59 -23.28
CA GLU A 392 -9.59 20.62 -24.33
C GLU A 392 -10.03 20.05 -25.70
N ILE A 393 -9.83 18.76 -26.00
CA ILE A 393 -10.11 18.23 -27.34
C ILE A 393 -11.61 18.01 -27.58
N LEU A 394 -12.41 17.73 -26.55
CA LEU A 394 -13.87 17.62 -26.69
C LEU A 394 -14.57 18.98 -26.75
N PHE A 395 -14.01 20.02 -26.13
CA PHE A 395 -14.57 21.38 -26.20
C PHE A 395 -14.17 22.11 -27.49
N PHE A 396 -12.96 21.88 -28.00
CA PHE A 396 -12.54 22.45 -29.30
C PHE A 396 -13.10 21.69 -30.51
N ARG A 397 -13.40 20.39 -30.44
CA ARG A 397 -14.16 19.70 -31.50
C ARG A 397 -15.65 20.05 -31.50
N GLY A 398 -16.24 20.42 -30.36
CA GLY A 398 -17.61 20.95 -30.29
C GLY A 398 -17.75 22.36 -30.86
N LYS A 399 -16.75 23.24 -30.66
CA LYS A 399 -16.77 24.59 -31.24
C LYS A 399 -16.38 24.65 -32.72
N LYS A 400 -15.59 23.69 -33.23
CA LYS A 400 -15.28 23.60 -34.67
C LYS A 400 -16.36 22.91 -35.52
N MET A 401 -17.36 22.29 -34.89
CA MET A 401 -18.56 21.75 -35.59
C MET A 401 -19.73 22.75 -35.66
N PHE A 402 -19.64 23.91 -35.01
CA PHE A 402 -20.69 24.95 -35.02
C PHE A 402 -20.15 26.34 -35.39
N GLY A 403 -19.10 26.39 -36.21
CA GLY A 403 -18.66 27.61 -36.87
C GLY A 403 -18.97 27.54 -38.36
N GLU A 404 -19.79 28.48 -38.83
CA GLU A 404 -19.91 28.94 -40.23
C GLU A 404 -20.69 28.05 -41.21
N GLN A 405 -22.01 28.02 -41.04
CA GLN A 405 -22.94 28.15 -42.18
C GLN A 405 -24.12 29.01 -41.77
N SER A 406 -24.06 30.32 -42.06
CA SER A 406 -25.20 31.14 -42.48
C SER A 406 -24.77 32.61 -42.64
N GLY A 407 -25.01 33.15 -43.84
CA GLY A 407 -25.37 34.55 -44.09
C GLY A 407 -24.24 35.56 -44.05
#